data_AF-A0A4Y1RWF1-F1
#
_entry.id   AF-A0A4Y1RWF1-F1
#
_cell.length_a   1.000
_cell.length_b   1.000
_cell.length_c   1.000
_cell.angle_alpha   90.00
_cell.angle_beta   90.00
_cell.angle_gamma   90.00
#
_symmetry.space_group_name_H-M   'P 1'
#
loop_
_entity.id
_entity.type
_entity.pdbx_description
1 polymer ?
#
loop_
_entity_poly.entity_id
_entity_poly.type
_entity_poly.pdbx_seq_one_letter_code
_entity_poly.pdbx_strand_id
1 'polypeptide(L)'
;MKSCSFLSADKVERPVSSSIYFLLPSGDASRLHRIPMAETWHFYLGEPITIVELDDKDGQVKFTCLGPNLIGEDQQPQYTVPPNIWFGSFPTKDYSISPDGALLKAAPRDAETHYSLVGCTCAPAFQFQDFELAKRSDLVSRFPKFEPLISLLTFPEKA
;
A
#
# COMPACT_ATOMS: atom_id res chain seq x y z
N MET A 1 16.50 -3.99 21.90
CA MET A 1 16.05 -2.58 21.85
C MET A 1 16.93 -1.85 20.85
N LYS A 2 16.42 -1.57 19.64
CA LYS A 2 17.14 -0.71 18.69
C LYS A 2 16.90 0.74 19.10
N SER A 3 18.00 1.48 19.27
CA SER A 3 18.05 2.89 19.63
C SER A 3 17.16 3.73 18.72
N CYS A 4 16.23 4.49 19.30
CA CYS A 4 15.53 5.57 18.62
C CYS A 4 16.42 6.81 18.72
N SER A 5 17.20 7.07 17.69
CA SER A 5 17.96 8.32 17.56
C SER A 5 16.98 9.45 17.25
N PHE A 6 16.70 10.31 18.24
CA PHE A 6 16.02 11.58 18.00
C PHE A 6 16.95 12.46 17.16
N LEU A 7 16.60 12.65 15.88
CA LEU A 7 17.26 13.66 15.05
C LEU A 7 16.80 15.06 15.47
N SER A 8 17.74 15.98 15.32
CA SER A 8 17.74 17.42 15.60
C SER A 8 16.38 18.13 15.54
N ALA A 9 16.20 19.07 16.47
CA ALA A 9 15.05 19.95 16.60
C ALA A 9 14.96 20.98 15.46
N ASP A 10 14.61 20.54 14.27
CA ASP A 10 13.89 21.41 13.34
C ASP A 10 12.41 21.29 13.73
N LYS A 11 11.84 22.35 14.32
CA LYS A 11 10.38 22.46 14.49
C LYS A 11 9.78 22.52 13.09
N VAL A 12 9.53 21.37 12.48
CA VAL A 12 8.69 21.29 11.28
C VAL A 12 7.33 21.83 11.69
N GLU A 13 6.78 22.81 10.97
CA GLU A 13 5.40 23.31 11.13
C GLU A 13 4.37 22.25 10.72
N ARG A 14 4.44 21.06 11.31
CA ARG A 14 3.68 19.89 10.92
C ARG A 14 3.18 19.19 12.18
N PRO A 15 1.88 18.82 12.23
CA PRO A 15 1.39 17.98 13.31
C PRO A 15 2.22 16.70 13.42
N VAL A 16 2.38 16.19 14.65
CA VAL A 16 3.22 15.02 14.92
C VAL A 16 2.72 13.79 14.16
N SER A 17 1.40 13.64 14.04
CA SER A 17 0.77 12.54 13.30
C SER A 17 -0.61 12.90 12.79
N SER A 18 -1.06 12.15 11.79
CA SER A 18 -2.44 12.12 11.31
C SER A 18 -2.91 10.68 11.29
N SER A 19 -4.22 10.46 11.44
CA SER A 19 -4.83 9.15 11.32
C SER A 19 -6.13 9.23 10.54
N ILE A 20 -6.41 8.22 9.73
CA ILE A 20 -7.64 8.10 8.94
C ILE A 20 -8.21 6.69 9.07
N TYR A 21 -9.53 6.58 8.84
CA TYR A 21 -10.13 5.33 8.40
C TYR A 21 -10.04 5.23 6.88
N PHE A 22 -9.73 4.03 6.39
CA PHE A 22 -9.71 3.70 4.97
C PHE A 22 -10.48 2.40 4.76
N LEU A 23 -11.52 2.44 3.91
CA LEU A 23 -12.33 1.29 3.55
C LEU A 23 -12.11 0.99 2.07
N LEU A 24 -11.78 -0.26 1.75
CA LEU A 24 -11.56 -0.71 0.39
C LEU A 24 -12.51 -1.88 0.07
N PRO A 25 -13.55 -1.66 -0.76
CA PRO A 25 -14.45 -2.73 -1.19
C PRO A 25 -13.80 -3.68 -2.20
N SER A 26 -14.34 -4.88 -2.32
CA SER A 26 -13.96 -5.82 -3.38
C SER A 26 -14.20 -5.22 -4.76
N GLY A 27 -13.27 -5.45 -5.67
CA GLY A 27 -13.27 -4.91 -7.04
C GLY A 27 -12.56 -3.58 -7.20
N ASP A 28 -12.26 -2.87 -6.09
CA ASP A 28 -11.48 -1.64 -6.08
C ASP A 28 -10.00 -1.85 -5.72
N ALA A 29 -9.20 -0.81 -5.92
CA ALA A 29 -7.80 -0.78 -5.52
C ALA A 29 -7.35 0.63 -5.12
N SER A 30 -6.51 0.71 -4.09
CA SER A 30 -5.75 1.92 -3.76
C SER A 30 -4.60 2.06 -4.74
N ARG A 31 -4.52 3.22 -5.39
CA ARG A 31 -3.55 3.47 -6.46
C ARG A 31 -2.14 3.59 -5.89
N LEU A 32 -1.14 3.24 -6.70
CA LEU A 32 0.26 3.43 -6.39
C LEU A 32 0.55 4.91 -6.16
N HIS A 33 1.05 5.21 -4.96
CA HIS A 33 1.45 6.54 -4.54
C HIS A 33 2.69 6.43 -3.66
N ARG A 34 3.34 7.56 -3.43
CA ARG A 34 4.53 7.66 -2.59
C ARG A 34 4.44 8.89 -1.74
N ILE A 35 4.90 8.76 -0.50
CA ILE A 35 4.91 9.83 0.50
C ILE A 35 6.22 9.77 1.31
N PRO A 36 6.73 10.89 1.85
CA PRO A 36 8.02 10.98 2.53
C PRO A 36 7.97 10.64 4.02
N MET A 37 6.82 10.26 4.55
CA MET A 37 6.64 9.77 5.92
C MET A 37 6.35 8.27 5.93
N ALA A 38 6.57 7.65 7.09
CA ALA A 38 6.14 6.28 7.29
C ALA A 38 4.62 6.26 7.47
N GLU A 39 3.96 5.26 6.90
CA GLU A 39 2.54 5.03 7.09
C GLU A 39 2.30 3.67 7.71
N THR A 40 1.76 3.68 8.94
CA THR A 40 1.37 2.47 9.65
C THR A 40 -0.08 2.14 9.35
N TRP A 41 -0.29 0.95 8.83
CA TRP A 41 -1.58 0.35 8.52
C TRP A 41 -2.02 -0.57 9.66
N HIS A 42 -3.28 -0.45 10.07
CA HIS A 42 -3.90 -1.21 11.15
C HIS A 42 -5.15 -1.90 10.63
N PHE A 43 -5.18 -3.23 10.67
CA PHE A 43 -6.39 -3.98 10.32
C PHE A 43 -7.47 -3.79 11.38
N TYR A 44 -8.70 -3.46 10.97
CA TYR A 44 -9.83 -3.31 11.88
C TYR A 44 -10.95 -4.34 11.63
N LEU A 45 -11.40 -4.50 10.39
CA LEU A 45 -12.54 -5.38 10.08
C LEU A 45 -12.53 -5.83 8.61
N GLY A 46 -13.18 -6.96 8.34
CA GLY A 46 -13.44 -7.46 6.99
C GLY A 46 -12.46 -8.54 6.56
N GLU A 47 -12.09 -8.52 5.28
CA GLU A 47 -11.17 -9.45 4.67
C GLU A 47 -9.74 -8.89 4.62
N PRO A 48 -8.71 -9.73 4.54
CA PRO A 48 -7.32 -9.26 4.43
C PRO A 48 -7.12 -8.36 3.20
N ILE A 49 -6.20 -7.42 3.33
CA ILE A 49 -5.78 -6.48 2.28
C ILE A 49 -4.30 -6.68 1.98
N THR A 50 -3.95 -6.75 0.70
CA THR A 50 -2.56 -6.82 0.27
C THR A 50 -2.04 -5.42 0.04
N ILE A 51 -0.98 -5.05 0.74
CA ILE A 51 -0.19 -3.85 0.49
C ILE A 51 0.95 -4.26 -0.46
N VAL A 52 1.05 -3.55 -1.58
CA VAL A 52 2.11 -3.73 -2.57
C VAL A 52 3.11 -2.59 -2.39
N GLU A 53 4.39 -2.93 -2.31
CA GLU A 53 5.50 -1.98 -2.20
C GLU A 53 6.46 -2.20 -3.38
N LEU A 54 6.78 -1.14 -4.11
CA LEU A 54 7.74 -1.11 -5.21
C LEU A 54 8.86 -0.14 -4.82
N ASP A 55 10.05 -0.65 -4.53
CA ASP A 55 11.23 0.16 -4.25
C ASP A 55 11.97 0.44 -5.56
N ASP A 56 11.88 1.68 -6.05
CA ASP A 56 12.49 2.11 -7.31
C ASP A 56 14.00 2.35 -7.20
N LYS A 57 14.59 2.23 -6.00
CA LYS A 57 16.04 2.39 -5.77
C LYS A 57 16.80 1.09 -6.02
N ASP A 58 16.23 -0.05 -5.64
CA ASP A 58 16.86 -1.36 -5.78
C ASP A 58 16.03 -2.37 -6.60
N GLY A 59 14.83 -2.00 -7.02
CA GLY A 59 13.95 -2.83 -7.83
C GLY A 59 13.22 -3.91 -7.04
N GLN A 60 13.24 -3.86 -5.70
CA GLN A 60 12.51 -4.82 -4.88
C GLN A 60 10.99 -4.61 -4.98
N VAL A 61 10.28 -5.74 -4.99
CA VAL A 61 8.82 -5.79 -4.91
C VAL A 61 8.44 -6.61 -3.69
N LYS A 62 7.60 -6.03 -2.84
CA LYS A 62 7.15 -6.67 -1.61
C LYS A 62 5.63 -6.68 -1.54
N PHE A 63 5.10 -7.80 -1.07
CA PHE A 63 3.68 -8.00 -0.81
C PHE A 63 3.52 -8.25 0.69
N THR A 64 2.71 -7.42 1.33
CA THR A 64 2.37 -7.57 2.73
C THR A 64 0.88 -7.85 2.87
N CYS A 65 0.52 -9.00 3.41
CA CYS A 65 -0.87 -9.35 3.70
C CYS A 65 -1.25 -8.81 5.09
N LEU A 66 -2.12 -7.81 5.13
CA LEU A 66 -2.61 -7.21 6.37
C LEU A 66 -3.98 -7.81 6.73
N GLY A 67 -4.08 -8.43 7.90
CA GLY A 67 -5.29 -9.13 8.33
C GLY A 67 -5.12 -9.80 9.70
N PRO A 68 -6.19 -10.43 10.24
CA PRO A 68 -6.21 -10.93 11.62
C PRO A 68 -5.60 -12.33 11.78
N ASN A 69 -5.36 -13.08 10.69
CA ASN A 69 -4.95 -14.49 10.77
C ASN A 69 -3.43 -14.65 10.92
N LEU A 70 -2.95 -14.48 12.15
CA LEU A 70 -1.52 -14.59 12.50
C LEU A 70 -0.90 -15.98 12.29
N ILE A 71 -1.73 -17.03 12.30
CA ILE A 71 -1.29 -18.42 12.24
C ILE A 71 -1.76 -19.01 10.90
N GLY A 72 -0.80 -19.36 10.04
CA GLY A 72 -1.04 -20.18 8.84
C GLY A 72 -1.06 -19.44 7.49
N GLU A 73 -1.45 -18.17 7.45
CA GLU A 73 -1.57 -17.39 6.20
C GLU A 73 -0.62 -16.18 6.13
N ASP A 74 0.38 -16.13 7.01
CA ASP A 74 1.39 -15.05 7.10
C ASP A 74 0.79 -13.62 7.11
N GLN A 75 -0.42 -13.47 7.66
CA GLN A 75 -1.05 -12.17 7.82
C GLN A 75 -0.52 -11.46 9.07
N GLN A 76 -0.50 -10.14 9.04
CA GLN A 76 -0.21 -9.31 10.21
C GLN A 76 -1.28 -8.24 10.41
N PRO A 77 -1.74 -7.98 11.65
CA PRO A 77 -2.76 -6.98 11.92
C PRO A 77 -2.23 -5.55 11.84
N GLN A 78 -0.91 -5.38 11.79
CA GLN A 78 -0.25 -4.09 11.65
C GLN A 78 0.97 -4.22 10.76
N TYR A 79 1.18 -3.23 9.90
CA TYR A 79 2.38 -3.12 9.08
C TYR A 79 2.73 -1.63 8.89
N THR A 80 4.00 -1.31 8.68
CA THR A 80 4.43 0.06 8.36
C THR A 80 5.15 0.08 7.03
N VAL A 81 4.60 0.81 6.07
CA VAL A 81 5.27 1.10 4.80
C VAL A 81 6.37 2.14 5.08
N PRO A 82 7.63 1.89 4.67
CA PRO A 82 8.70 2.86 4.83
C PRO A 82 8.48 4.14 4.02
N PRO A 83 9.06 5.27 4.44
CA PRO A 83 9.07 6.50 3.65
C PRO A 83 9.64 6.31 2.24
N ASN A 84 9.10 7.05 1.28
CA ASN A 84 9.60 7.15 -0.09
C ASN A 84 9.61 5.82 -0.86
N ILE A 85 8.68 4.92 -0.54
CA ILE A 85 8.38 3.71 -1.30
C ILE A 85 7.11 3.95 -2.10
N TRP A 86 7.02 3.43 -3.33
CA TRP A 86 5.75 3.39 -4.05
C TRP A 86 4.90 2.28 -3.47
N PHE A 87 3.69 2.60 -3.03
CA PHE A 87 2.79 1.60 -2.49
C PHE A 87 1.33 1.83 -2.87
N GLY A 88 0.60 0.73 -2.94
CA GLY A 88 -0.83 0.68 -3.22
C GLY A 88 -1.42 -0.56 -2.55
N SER A 89 -2.71 -0.78 -2.71
CA SER A 89 -3.35 -1.93 -2.06
C SER A 89 -4.60 -2.42 -2.79
N PHE A 90 -4.95 -3.67 -2.54
CA PHE A 90 -6.17 -4.30 -3.03
C PHE A 90 -6.66 -5.37 -2.03
N PRO A 91 -7.97 -5.68 -1.96
CA PRO A 91 -8.47 -6.77 -1.12
C PRO A 91 -7.83 -8.10 -1.55
N THR A 92 -7.15 -8.79 -0.63
CA THR A 92 -6.23 -9.91 -0.95
C THR A 92 -6.90 -11.02 -1.76
N LYS A 93 -8.19 -11.26 -1.54
CA LYS A 93 -8.94 -12.32 -2.22
C LYS A 93 -9.41 -11.97 -3.64
N ASP A 94 -9.20 -10.74 -4.11
CA ASP A 94 -9.57 -10.34 -5.48
C ASP A 94 -8.51 -10.71 -6.52
N TYR A 95 -7.26 -10.87 -6.11
CA TYR A 95 -6.14 -11.04 -7.03
C TYR A 95 -5.09 -12.02 -6.47
N SER A 96 -4.60 -12.90 -7.33
CA SER A 96 -3.41 -13.72 -7.08
C SER A 96 -2.29 -13.28 -7.99
N ILE A 97 -1.10 -13.10 -7.44
CA ILE A 97 0.09 -12.68 -8.18
C ILE A 97 1.12 -13.79 -8.10
N SER A 98 1.60 -14.26 -9.25
CA SER A 98 2.66 -15.26 -9.31
C SER A 98 4.06 -14.62 -9.22
N PRO A 99 5.11 -15.39 -8.86
CA PRO A 99 6.47 -14.86 -8.75
C PRO A 99 7.04 -14.26 -10.04
N ASP A 100 6.52 -14.65 -11.21
CA ASP A 100 6.90 -14.09 -12.52
C ASP A 100 6.10 -12.84 -12.91
N GLY A 101 5.19 -12.38 -12.05
CA GLY A 101 4.43 -11.14 -12.22
C GLY A 101 3.09 -11.29 -12.94
N ALA A 102 2.66 -12.52 -13.23
CA ALA A 102 1.32 -12.75 -13.76
C ALA A 102 0.26 -12.43 -12.69
N LEU A 103 -0.79 -11.73 -13.11
CA LEU A 103 -1.91 -11.31 -12.28
C LEU A 103 -3.17 -12.07 -12.68
N LEU A 104 -3.74 -12.83 -11.75
CA LEU A 104 -5.02 -13.51 -11.93
C LEU A 104 -6.08 -12.80 -11.10
N LYS A 105 -7.14 -12.32 -11.76
CA LYS A 105 -8.30 -11.72 -11.09
C LYS A 105 -9.31 -12.82 -10.72
N ALA A 106 -9.77 -12.83 -9.48
CA ALA A 106 -10.84 -13.71 -9.02
C ALA A 106 -12.20 -13.32 -9.66
N ALA A 107 -13.20 -14.20 -9.53
CA ALA A 107 -14.57 -13.86 -9.92
C ALA A 107 -15.06 -12.62 -9.14
N PRO A 108 -15.87 -11.73 -9.75
CA PRO A 108 -16.43 -10.57 -9.04
C PRO A 108 -17.18 -10.99 -7.77
N ARG A 109 -17.03 -10.21 -6.72
CA ARG A 109 -17.65 -10.43 -5.41
C ARG A 109 -18.44 -9.20 -5.02
N ASP A 110 -19.42 -9.37 -4.15
CA ASP A 110 -20.28 -8.28 -3.70
C ASP A 110 -19.49 -7.30 -2.81
N ALA A 111 -19.37 -6.05 -3.26
CA ALA A 111 -18.59 -5.00 -2.60
C ALA A 111 -19.18 -4.58 -1.24
N GLU A 112 -20.48 -4.80 -1.01
CA GLU A 112 -21.14 -4.46 0.27
C GLU A 112 -20.79 -5.47 1.38
N THR A 113 -20.46 -6.71 1.00
CA THR A 113 -20.18 -7.80 1.94
C THR A 113 -18.72 -8.24 1.96
N HIS A 114 -17.95 -7.88 0.92
CA HIS A 114 -16.52 -8.14 0.82
C HIS A 114 -15.75 -6.82 0.77
N TYR A 115 -15.08 -6.46 1.87
CA TYR A 115 -14.29 -5.25 1.99
C TYR A 115 -13.18 -5.43 3.03
N SER A 116 -12.25 -4.48 3.05
CA SER A 116 -11.24 -4.33 4.10
C SER A 116 -11.38 -2.95 4.74
N LEU A 117 -11.61 -2.89 6.05
CA LEU A 117 -11.55 -1.66 6.84
C LEU A 117 -10.23 -1.63 7.61
N VAL A 118 -9.47 -0.58 7.41
CA VAL A 118 -8.18 -0.34 8.06
C VAL A 118 -8.08 1.08 8.59
N GLY A 119 -7.14 1.29 9.51
CA GLY A 119 -6.67 2.60 9.90
C GLY A 119 -5.29 2.86 9.33
N CYS A 120 -5.05 4.07 8.85
CA CYS A 120 -3.73 4.48 8.39
C CYS A 120 -3.23 5.67 9.22
N THR A 121 -2.03 5.55 9.77
CA THR A 121 -1.40 6.58 10.58
C THR A 121 -0.08 7.00 9.97
N CYS A 122 0.05 8.29 9.66
CA CYS A 122 1.28 8.89 9.16
C CYS A 122 2.00 9.61 10.29
N ALA A 123 3.31 9.40 10.40
CA ALA A 123 4.18 10.16 11.29
C ALA A 123 5.50 10.49 10.57
N PRO A 124 5.79 11.78 10.29
CA PRO A 124 4.97 12.98 10.55
C PRO A 124 3.59 13.00 9.85
N ALA A 125 2.65 13.86 10.30
CA ALA A 125 1.26 13.89 9.82
C ALA A 125 1.11 14.15 8.31
N PHE A 126 0.30 13.39 7.57
CA PHE A 126 0.09 13.55 6.13
C PHE A 126 -0.16 15.01 5.69
N GLN A 127 0.39 15.38 4.53
CA GLN A 127 0.15 16.65 3.83
C GLN A 127 0.03 16.38 2.34
N PHE A 128 -0.97 16.96 1.67
CA PHE A 128 -1.20 16.72 0.24
C PHE A 128 -0.03 17.19 -0.66
N GLN A 129 0.75 18.17 -0.21
CA GLN A 129 1.92 18.67 -0.95
C GLN A 129 3.02 17.61 -1.10
N ASP A 130 3.03 16.64 -0.20
CA ASP A 130 4.00 15.55 -0.17
C ASP A 130 3.51 14.30 -0.91
N PHE A 131 2.27 14.30 -1.40
CA PHE A 131 1.65 13.15 -2.04
C PHE A 131 2.02 13.08 -3.52
N GLU A 132 2.72 12.01 -3.90
CA GLU A 132 3.05 11.71 -5.28
C GLU A 132 2.19 10.56 -5.79
N LEU A 133 1.50 10.76 -6.90
CA LEU A 133 0.75 9.71 -7.57
C LEU A 133 1.62 9.09 -8.69
N ALA A 134 1.63 7.76 -8.77
CA ALA A 134 2.47 7.06 -9.74
C ALA A 134 2.02 7.31 -11.19
N LYS A 135 3.00 7.45 -12.08
CA LYS A 135 2.82 7.31 -13.53
C LYS A 135 3.05 5.85 -13.91
N ARG A 136 2.14 5.30 -14.71
CA ARG A 136 2.18 3.91 -15.15
C ARG A 136 3.44 3.64 -15.96
N SER A 137 3.72 4.48 -16.94
CA SER A 137 4.86 4.31 -17.86
C SER A 137 6.20 4.29 -17.11
N ASP A 138 6.37 5.20 -16.15
CA ASP A 138 7.57 5.28 -15.32
C ASP A 138 7.80 3.97 -14.52
N LEU A 139 6.77 3.47 -13.84
CA LEU A 139 6.91 2.25 -13.03
C LEU A 139 7.02 0.99 -13.88
N VAL A 140 6.29 0.89 -15.00
CA VAL A 140 6.43 -0.25 -15.93
C VAL A 140 7.85 -0.34 -16.47
N SER A 141 8.50 0.79 -16.76
CA SER A 141 9.90 0.80 -17.22
C SER A 141 10.88 0.23 -16.18
N ARG A 142 10.57 0.36 -14.89
CA ARG A 142 11.39 -0.12 -13.77
C ARG A 142 11.07 -1.55 -13.37
N PHE A 143 9.80 -1.94 -13.46
CA PHE A 143 9.29 -3.24 -13.04
C PHE A 143 8.51 -3.93 -14.17
N PRO A 144 9.15 -4.22 -15.33
CA PRO A 144 8.43 -4.69 -16.52
C PRO A 144 7.68 -6.01 -16.30
N LYS A 145 8.17 -6.88 -15.41
CA LYS A 145 7.49 -8.13 -15.05
C LYS A 145 6.14 -7.92 -14.38
N PHE A 146 5.97 -6.80 -13.66
CA PHE A 146 4.77 -6.48 -12.91
C PHE A 146 3.86 -5.48 -13.64
N GLU A 147 3.99 -5.32 -14.95
CA GLU A 147 3.12 -4.44 -15.75
C GLU A 147 1.62 -4.68 -15.52
N PRO A 148 1.09 -5.93 -15.43
CA PRO A 148 -0.32 -6.14 -15.16
C PRO A 148 -0.75 -5.58 -13.79
N LEU A 149 0.09 -5.78 -12.76
CA LEU A 149 -0.14 -5.26 -11.41
C LEU A 149 -0.08 -3.72 -11.39
N ILE A 150 0.94 -3.14 -12.02
CA ILE A 150 1.09 -1.68 -12.10
C ILE A 150 -0.09 -1.07 -12.85
N SER A 151 -0.56 -1.71 -13.92
CA SER A 151 -1.73 -1.27 -14.67
C SER A 151 -3.01 -1.32 -13.84
N LEU A 152 -3.16 -2.34 -12.99
CA LEU A 152 -4.25 -2.41 -12.00
C LEU A 152 -4.16 -1.24 -11.00
N LEU A 153 -2.97 -0.93 -10.50
CA LEU A 153 -2.77 0.03 -9.42
C LEU A 153 -2.49 1.47 -9.89
N THR A 154 -2.57 1.77 -11.19
CA THR A 154 -2.37 3.13 -11.71
C THR A 154 -3.53 3.56 -12.59
N PHE A 155 -3.75 4.87 -12.68
CA PHE A 155 -4.70 5.39 -13.66
C PHE A 155 -4.17 5.18 -15.09
N PRO A 156 -5.07 5.00 -16.07
CA PRO A 156 -4.69 5.07 -17.47
C PRO A 156 -4.07 6.42 -17.78
N GLU A 157 -2.92 6.41 -18.45
CA GLU A 157 -2.34 7.62 -18.99
C GLU A 157 -3.16 8.06 -20.20
N LYS A 158 -3.41 9.37 -20.30
CA LYS A 158 -4.04 9.93 -21.50
C LYS A 158 -3.06 9.79 -22.66
N ALA A 159 -3.52 9.22 -23.77
CA ALA A 159 -2.78 9.17 -25.02
C ALA A 159 -2.53 10.58 -25.58
#